data_AF-A0A1H0UZK4-F1
#
_entry.id   AF-A0A1H0UZK4-F1
#
_cell.length_a   1.000
_cell.length_b   1.000
_cell.length_c   1.000
_cell.angle_alpha   90.00
_cell.angle_beta   90.00
_cell.angle_gamma   90.00
#
_symmetry.space_group_name_H-M   'P 1'
#
loop_
_entity.id
_entity.type
_entity.pdbx_description
1 polymer ?
#
loop_
_entity_poly.entity_id
_entity_poly.type
_entity_poly.pdbx_seq_one_letter_code
_entity_poly.pdbx_strand_id
1 'polypeptide(L)'
;MPQETCYQYFKEALIVWTLTRSQQVFMERGVRMNCVAPGPVMTPILGDEVAAVIAFLCSDAARWVGGVNLPVDGGLASTCI
;
A
#
# COMPACT_ATOMS: atom_id res chain seq x y z
N MET A 1 -15.57 11.96 -17.68
CA MET A 1 -15.36 11.24 -16.41
C MET A 1 -14.74 12.22 -15.44
N PRO A 2 -15.28 12.40 -14.22
CA PRO A 2 -14.64 13.24 -13.21
C PRO A 2 -13.22 12.72 -12.93
N GLN A 3 -12.22 13.61 -12.85
CA GLN A 3 -10.82 13.25 -12.60
C GLN A 3 -10.66 12.39 -11.34
N GLU A 4 -11.46 12.65 -10.31
CA GLU A 4 -11.49 11.91 -9.05
C GLU A 4 -11.81 10.43 -9.26
N THR A 5 -12.78 10.13 -10.13
CA THR A 5 -13.20 8.76 -10.43
C THR A 5 -12.08 7.99 -11.11
N CYS A 6 -11.39 8.59 -12.10
CA CYS A 6 -10.27 7.94 -12.78
C CYS A 6 -9.10 7.66 -11.82
N TYR A 7 -8.78 8.59 -10.93
CA TYR A 7 -7.71 8.42 -9.95
C TYR A 7 -8.00 7.31 -8.95
N GLN A 8 -9.23 7.24 -8.43
CA GLN A 8 -9.66 6.17 -7.51
C GLN A 8 -9.63 4.80 -8.19
N TYR A 9 -10.20 4.68 -9.40
CA TYR A 9 -10.16 3.43 -10.16
C TYR A 9 -8.73 2.96 -10.45
N PHE A 10 -7.83 3.88 -10.81
CA PHE A 10 -6.43 3.52 -11.04
C PHE A 10 -5.72 3.04 -9.77
N LYS A 11 -6.02 3.63 -8.61
CA LYS A 11 -5.49 3.18 -7.32
C LYS A 11 -5.98 1.79 -6.95
N GLU A 12 -7.28 1.53 -7.10
CA GLU A 12 -7.83 0.21 -6.88
C GLU A 12 -7.22 -0.82 -7.84
N ALA A 13 -7.07 -0.46 -9.13
CA ALA A 13 -6.42 -1.31 -10.12
C ALA A 13 -4.96 -1.62 -9.75
N LEU A 14 -4.21 -0.67 -9.20
CA LEU A 14 -2.84 -0.89 -8.71
C LEU A 14 -2.79 -1.83 -7.50
N ILE A 15 -3.75 -1.72 -6.59
CA ILE A 15 -3.87 -2.63 -5.44
C ILE A 15 -4.16 -4.04 -5.96
N VAL A 16 -5.16 -4.20 -6.82
CA VAL A 16 -5.52 -5.51 -7.39
C VAL A 16 -4.36 -6.11 -8.18
N TRP A 17 -3.65 -5.30 -8.97
CA TRP A 17 -2.45 -5.74 -9.70
C TRP A 17 -1.40 -6.28 -8.73
N THR A 18 -1.17 -5.56 -7.63
CA THR A 18 -0.19 -5.93 -6.61
C THR A 18 -0.57 -7.22 -5.89
N LEU A 19 -1.84 -7.41 -5.55
CA LEU A 19 -2.35 -8.60 -4.87
C LEU A 19 -2.33 -9.86 -5.75
N THR A 20 -2.66 -9.73 -7.04
CA THR A 20 -2.88 -10.90 -7.91
C THR A 20 -1.69 -11.22 -8.81
N ARG A 21 -1.22 -10.24 -9.59
CA ARG A 21 -0.31 -10.49 -10.72
C ARG A 21 1.14 -10.18 -10.39
N SER A 22 1.38 -9.20 -9.51
CA SER A 22 2.73 -8.87 -9.03
C SER A 22 3.38 -10.01 -8.30
N GLN A 23 2.65 -10.53 -7.31
CA GLN A 23 3.21 -11.47 -6.36
C GLN A 23 3.73 -12.70 -7.08
N GLN A 24 2.97 -13.25 -8.02
CA GLN A 24 3.39 -14.43 -8.76
C GLN A 24 4.66 -14.18 -9.58
N VAL A 25 4.75 -13.07 -10.31
CA VAL A 25 5.89 -12.76 -11.17
C VAL A 25 7.15 -12.38 -10.37
N PHE A 26 6.99 -11.67 -9.26
CA PHE A 26 8.10 -11.20 -8.44
C PHE A 26 8.55 -12.22 -7.38
N MET A 27 7.65 -13.10 -6.91
CA MET A 27 8.04 -14.21 -6.02
C MET A 27 8.97 -15.21 -6.71
N GLU A 28 8.80 -15.45 -8.02
CA GLU A 28 9.77 -16.25 -8.81
C GLU A 28 11.19 -15.66 -8.78
N ARG A 29 11.31 -14.34 -8.53
CA ARG A 29 12.57 -13.61 -8.44
C ARG A 29 13.01 -13.36 -6.99
N GLY A 30 12.30 -13.90 -6.00
CA GLY A 30 12.56 -13.65 -4.58
C GLY A 30 12.25 -12.22 -4.12
N VAL A 31 11.46 -11.46 -4.88
CA VAL A 31 11.10 -10.07 -4.58
C VAL A 31 9.69 -10.01 -4.02
N ARG A 32 9.53 -9.35 -2.86
CA ARG A 32 8.23 -9.11 -2.22
C ARG A 32 7.67 -7.76 -2.67
N MET A 33 6.45 -7.76 -3.19
CA MET A 33 5.71 -6.53 -3.50
C MET A 33 4.68 -6.24 -2.42
N ASN A 34 4.63 -5.00 -1.93
CA ASN A 34 3.61 -4.56 -0.97
C ASN A 34 3.06 -3.20 -1.41
N CYS A 35 1.80 -2.94 -1.09
CA CYS A 35 1.18 -1.62 -1.24
C CYS A 35 1.06 -0.96 0.13
N VAL A 36 1.43 0.31 0.20
CA VAL A 36 1.15 1.18 1.36
C VAL A 36 0.16 2.23 0.89
N ALA A 37 -1.01 2.29 1.53
CA ALA A 37 -2.07 3.22 1.20
C ALA A 37 -2.14 4.31 2.28
N PRO A 38 -1.49 5.47 2.08
CA PRO A 38 -1.60 6.57 3.01
C PRO A 38 -2.98 7.21 2.92
N GLY A 39 -3.51 7.61 4.07
CA GLY A 39 -4.70 8.46 4.16
C GLY A 39 -4.45 9.88 3.63
N PRO A 40 -5.43 10.79 3.77
CA PRO A 40 -5.27 12.20 3.39
C PRO A 40 -4.03 12.81 4.06
N VAL A 41 -3.02 13.14 3.25
CA VAL A 41 -1.74 13.66 3.73
C VAL A 41 -1.85 15.17 3.89
N MET A 42 -2.42 15.64 5.01
CA MET A 42 -2.53 17.08 5.29
C MET A 42 -1.49 17.63 6.27
N THR A 43 -0.57 16.80 6.80
CA THR A 43 0.49 17.29 7.71
C THR A 43 1.83 16.58 7.48
N PRO A 44 2.97 17.28 7.63
CA PRO A 44 4.32 16.70 7.46
C PRO A 44 4.66 15.62 8.49
N ILE A 45 3.97 15.58 9.64
CA ILE A 45 4.16 14.59 10.71
C ILE A 45 3.82 13.17 10.28
N LEU A 46 2.91 12.99 9.30
CA LEU A 46 2.50 11.65 8.85
C LEU A 46 3.50 10.98 7.89
N GLY A 47 4.45 11.75 7.33
CA GLY A 47 5.48 11.22 6.44
C GLY A 47 6.39 10.21 7.15
N ASP A 48 6.72 10.48 8.42
CA ASP A 48 7.57 9.61 9.24
C ASP A 48 6.88 8.28 9.57
N GLU A 49 5.57 8.29 9.80
CA GLU A 49 4.78 7.07 10.05
C GLU A 49 4.73 6.18 8.81
N VAL A 50 4.49 6.76 7.63
CA VAL A 50 4.54 6.02 6.36
C VAL A 50 5.95 5.50 6.08
N ALA A 51 6.99 6.30 6.35
CA ALA A 51 8.37 5.89 6.18
C ALA A 51 8.76 4.74 7.13
N ALA A 52 8.30 4.76 8.37
CA ALA A 52 8.51 3.68 9.34
C ALA A 52 7.87 2.37 8.87
N VAL A 53 6.65 2.43 8.31
CA VAL A 53 5.98 1.26 7.74
C VAL A 53 6.71 0.73 6.52
N ILE A 54 7.20 1.61 5.63
CA ILE A 54 8.01 1.20 4.48
C ILE A 54 9.31 0.54 4.95
N ALA A 55 10.00 1.12 5.93
CA ALA A 55 11.23 0.57 6.50
C ALA A 55 10.98 -0.82 7.11
N PHE A 56 9.85 -1.02 7.81
CA PHE A 56 9.44 -2.32 8.31
C PHE A 56 9.24 -3.32 7.15
N LEU A 57 8.51 -2.94 6.11
CA LEU A 57 8.25 -3.82 4.96
C LEU A 57 9.54 -4.20 4.21
N CYS A 58 10.55 -3.33 4.20
CA CYS A 58 11.88 -3.61 3.64
C CYS A 58 12.77 -4.46 4.55
N SER A 59 12.47 -4.56 5.83
CA SER A 59 13.26 -5.32 6.81
C SER A 59 13.01 -6.84 6.77
N ASP A 60 13.91 -7.60 7.40
CA ASP A 60 13.78 -9.06 7.57
C ASP A 60 12.58 -9.46 8.44
N ALA A 61 12.11 -8.56 9.31
CA ALA A 61 10.93 -8.80 10.14
C ALA A 61 9.67 -9.00 9.30
N ALA A 62 9.62 -8.37 8.11
CA ALA A 62 8.54 -8.51 7.15
C ALA A 62 8.80 -9.61 6.10
N ARG A 63 9.79 -10.49 6.27
CA ARG A 63 10.14 -11.50 5.24
C ARG A 63 8.98 -12.42 4.82
N TRP A 64 7.99 -12.61 5.69
CA TRP A 64 6.78 -13.39 5.44
C TRP A 64 5.57 -12.53 5.03
N VAL A 65 5.74 -11.21 4.93
CA VAL A 65 4.70 -10.24 4.55
C VAL A 65 4.93 -9.84 3.10
N GLY A 66 4.06 -10.33 2.22
CA GLY A 66 4.08 -10.04 0.79
C GLY A 66 2.66 -10.07 0.24
N GLY A 67 2.37 -9.18 -0.71
CA GLY A 67 1.08 -9.17 -1.39
C GLY A 67 -0.03 -8.63 -0.52
N VAL A 68 0.26 -7.63 0.30
CA VAL A 68 -0.74 -6.96 1.14
C VAL A 68 -0.86 -5.49 0.76
N ASN A 69 -2.05 -4.94 0.96
CA ASN A 69 -2.31 -3.51 0.96
C ASN A 69 -2.45 -3.05 2.41
N LEU A 70 -1.43 -2.35 2.91
CA LEU A 70 -1.38 -1.89 4.30
C LEU A 70 -1.85 -0.42 4.36
N PRO A 71 -3.04 -0.15 4.93
CA PRO A 71 -3.48 1.23 5.16
C PRO A 71 -2.66 1.89 6.26
N VAL A 72 -2.18 3.11 6.01
CA VAL A 72 -1.45 3.95 6.97
C VAL A 72 -2.16 5.30 7.00
N ASP A 73 -3.33 5.30 7.62
CA ASP A 73 -4.27 6.43 7.60
C ASP A 73 -4.89 6.71 8.98
N GLY A 74 -4.36 6.10 10.04
CA GLY A 74 -4.89 6.24 11.40
C GLY A 74 -6.30 5.67 11.58
N GLY A 75 -6.76 4.78 10.68
CA GLY A 75 -8.10 4.19 10.75
C GLY A 75 -9.19 5.01 10.07
N LEU A 76 -8.83 6.02 9.25
CA LEU A 76 -9.80 6.79 8.47
C LEU A 76 -10.64 5.90 7.54
N ALA A 77 -10.00 4.97 6.82
CA ALA A 77 -10.68 4.04 5.92
C ALA A 77 -11.57 3.02 6.66
N SER A 78 -11.33 2.77 7.95
CA SER A 78 -12.14 1.84 8.77
C SER A 78 -13.27 2.55 9.54
N THR A 79 -13.18 3.86 9.73
CA THR A 79 -14.14 4.66 10.51
C THR A 79 -15.30 5.18 9.64
N CYS A 80 -15.08 5.33 8.33
CA CYS A 80 -16.12 5.76 7.40
C CYS A 80 -16.84 4.53 6.81
N ILE A 81 -17.67 3.88 7.62
CA ILE A 81 -18.74 2.97 7.19
C ILE A 81 -20.11 3.53 7.58
#